data_AF-A0AA50E0H7-F1
#
_entry.id   AF-A0AA50E0H7-F1
#
_cell.length_a   1.000
_cell.length_b   1.000
_cell.length_c   1.000
_cell.angle_alpha   90.00
_cell.angle_beta   90.00
_cell.angle_gamma   90.00
#
_symmetry.space_group_name_H-M   'P 1'
#
loop_
_entity.id
_entity.type
_entity.pdbx_description
1 polymer ?
#
loop_
_entity_poly.entity_id
_entity_poly.type
_entity_poly.pdbx_seq_one_letter_code
_entity_poly.pdbx_strand_id
1 'polypeptide(L)'
;MREAARLHTYPDWFQFHNTIWHGFREIGNSVVPLLAKVLGEQVMAALNCSVEDLPVYELEPQDRTLLHYNLPQASRYLCAKSHS
;
A
#
# COMPACT_ATOMS: atom_id res chain seq x y z
N MET A 1 0.57 -12.45 11.30
CA MET A 1 0.45 -11.36 10.29
C MET A 1 1.38 -11.60 9.11
N ARG A 2 2.66 -11.88 9.34
CA ARG A 2 3.70 -12.01 8.28
C ARG A 2 3.50 -13.22 7.36
N GLU A 3 3.03 -14.33 7.91
CA GLU A 3 2.81 -15.61 7.20
C GLU A 3 1.55 -15.54 6.31
N ALA A 4 0.49 -14.89 6.80
CA ALA A 4 -0.71 -14.61 6.01
C ALA A 4 -0.44 -13.61 4.88
N ALA A 5 0.37 -12.56 5.15
CA ALA A 5 0.79 -11.62 4.12
C ALA A 5 1.60 -12.29 2.99
N ARG A 6 2.45 -13.26 3.33
CA ARG A 6 3.19 -14.08 2.35
C ARG A 6 2.27 -14.96 1.50
N LEU A 7 1.24 -15.56 2.10
CA LEU A 7 0.21 -16.30 1.35
C LEU A 7 -0.55 -15.41 0.35
N HIS A 8 -0.66 -14.11 0.63
CA HIS A 8 -1.28 -13.10 -0.24
C HIS A 8 -0.26 -12.29 -1.08
N THR A 9 0.97 -12.79 -1.23
CA THR A 9 2.03 -12.21 -2.08
C THR A 9 2.43 -10.77 -1.72
N TYR A 10 2.19 -10.32 -0.49
CA TYR A 10 2.72 -9.04 -0.04
C TYR A 10 4.24 -9.12 0.06
N PRO A 11 4.97 -8.12 -0.45
CA PRO A 11 6.42 -8.10 -0.34
C PRO A 11 6.86 -7.97 1.12
N ASP A 12 7.99 -8.60 1.47
CA ASP A 12 8.49 -8.68 2.85
C ASP A 12 8.77 -7.32 3.50
N TRP A 13 8.98 -6.28 2.69
CA TRP A 13 9.18 -4.89 3.14
C TRP A 13 7.87 -4.17 3.50
N PHE A 14 6.70 -4.75 3.21
CA PHE A 14 5.41 -4.15 3.52
C PHE A 14 5.11 -4.26 5.02
N GLN A 15 5.04 -3.12 5.71
CA GLN A 15 4.79 -3.06 7.15
C GLN A 15 3.30 -2.84 7.44
N PHE A 16 2.70 -3.76 8.21
CA PHE A 16 1.31 -3.67 8.64
C PHE A 16 1.19 -2.90 9.95
N HIS A 17 0.05 -2.24 10.15
CA HIS A 17 -0.30 -1.53 11.39
C HIS A 17 -0.46 -2.51 12.58
N ASN A 18 -0.07 -2.10 13.79
CA ASN A 18 -0.01 -2.98 14.97
C ASN A 18 -1.39 -3.36 15.56
N THR A 19 -2.44 -2.58 15.33
CA THR A 19 -3.82 -2.95 15.74
C THR A 19 -4.58 -3.62 14.59
N ILE A 20 -4.79 -4.93 14.76
CA ILE A 20 -4.85 -5.93 13.69
C ILE A 20 -6.21 -6.05 12.94
N TRP A 21 -7.32 -5.47 13.41
CA TRP A 21 -8.63 -6.03 12.99
C TRP A 21 -9.33 -5.40 11.77
N HIS A 22 -9.25 -4.07 11.56
CA HIS A 22 -9.91 -3.43 10.41
C HIS A 22 -9.04 -3.42 9.14
N GLY A 23 -7.71 -3.32 9.29
CA GLY A 23 -6.78 -3.30 8.15
C GLY A 23 -6.73 -4.62 7.38
N PHE A 24 -6.90 -5.78 8.05
CA PHE A 24 -6.94 -7.08 7.36
C PHE A 24 -8.11 -7.21 6.38
N ARG A 25 -9.21 -6.49 6.63
CA ARG A 25 -10.38 -6.50 5.74
C ARG A 25 -10.15 -5.61 4.52
N GLU A 26 -9.43 -4.50 4.67
CA GLU A 26 -9.01 -3.67 3.53
C GLU A 26 -7.93 -4.36 2.69
N ILE A 27 -6.99 -5.07 3.32
CA ILE A 27 -5.97 -5.92 2.69
C ILE A 27 -6.63 -7.11 1.98
N GLY A 28 -7.60 -7.78 2.63
CA GLY A 28 -8.35 -8.90 2.05
C GLY A 28 -9.31 -8.49 0.93
N ASN A 29 -9.81 -7.24 0.96
CA ASN A 29 -10.60 -6.64 -0.13
C ASN A 29 -9.72 -6.00 -1.22
N SER A 30 -8.42 -5.81 -0.95
CA SER A 30 -7.51 -5.25 -1.94
C SER A 30 -7.21 -6.28 -3.02
N VAL A 31 -6.91 -5.79 -4.21
CA VAL A 31 -6.41 -6.64 -5.28
C VAL A 31 -5.06 -7.19 -4.84
N VAL A 32 -4.94 -8.52 -4.76
CA VAL A 32 -3.69 -9.21 -4.45
C VAL A 32 -2.56 -8.61 -5.29
N PRO A 33 -1.41 -8.20 -4.70
CA PRO A 33 -0.37 -7.45 -5.42
C PRO A 33 0.08 -8.09 -6.73
N LEU A 34 0.18 -9.42 -6.76
CA LEU A 34 0.54 -10.16 -7.98
C LEU A 34 -0.55 -10.08 -9.06
N LEU A 35 -1.81 -10.19 -8.67
CA LEU A 35 -2.93 -10.03 -9.59
C LEU A 35 -2.98 -8.59 -10.12
N ALA A 36 -2.77 -7.60 -9.26
CA ALA A 36 -2.68 -6.20 -9.65
C ALA A 36 -1.55 -5.97 -10.67
N LYS A 37 -0.39 -6.59 -10.47
CA LYS A 37 0.74 -6.53 -11.41
C LYS A 37 0.36 -7.07 -12.79
N VAL A 38 -0.20 -8.27 -12.85
CA VAL A 38 -0.59 -8.90 -14.13
C VAL A 38 -1.66 -8.06 -14.84
N LEU A 39 -2.66 -7.56 -14.11
CA LEU A 39 -3.68 -6.67 -14.68
C LEU A 39 -3.07 -5.36 -15.19
N GLY A 40 -2.16 -4.75 -14.42
CA GLY A 40 -1.45 -3.54 -14.81
C GLY A 40 -0.66 -3.74 -16.11
N GLU A 41 0.07 -4.85 -16.24
CA GLU A 41 0.81 -5.19 -17.47
C GLU A 41 -0.12 -5.31 -18.69
N GLN A 42 -1.31 -5.90 -18.54
CA GLN A 42 -2.28 -5.98 -19.63
C GLN A 42 -2.86 -4.61 -20.01
N VAL A 43 -3.15 -3.76 -19.03
CA VAL A 43 -3.62 -2.39 -19.27
C VAL A 43 -2.54 -1.57 -20.00
N MET A 44 -1.29 -1.67 -19.57
CA MET A 44 -0.17 -0.99 -20.23
C MET A 44 0.00 -1.43 -21.69
N ALA A 45 -0.08 -2.73 -21.95
CA ALA A 45 -0.03 -3.27 -23.31
C ALA A 45 -1.19 -2.73 -24.18
N ALA A 46 -2.40 -2.65 -23.63
CA ALA A 46 -3.57 -2.12 -24.34
C ALA A 46 -3.46 -0.61 -24.63
N LEU A 47 -2.78 0.14 -23.75
CA LEU A 47 -2.53 1.57 -23.92
C LEU A 47 -1.24 1.87 -24.70
N ASN A 48 -0.48 0.84 -25.08
CA ASN A 48 0.80 0.94 -25.76
C ASN A 48 1.78 1.89 -25.03
N CYS A 49 1.78 1.84 -23.69
CA CYS A 49 2.68 2.60 -22.83
C CYS A 49 3.72 1.69 -22.17
N SER A 50 4.89 2.26 -21.89
CA SER A 50 6.00 1.56 -21.29
C SER A 50 6.25 2.02 -19.86
N VAL A 51 6.96 1.20 -19.06
CA VAL A 51 7.28 1.54 -17.66
C VAL A 51 8.20 2.76 -17.60
N GLU A 52 9.01 2.94 -18.64
CA GLU A 52 9.91 4.08 -18.83
C GLU A 52 9.17 5.41 -19.01
N ASP A 53 7.89 5.36 -19.41
CA ASP A 53 7.04 6.55 -19.55
C ASP A 53 6.46 7.00 -18.20
N LEU A 54 6.59 6.18 -17.15
CA LEU A 54 6.05 6.48 -15.84
C LEU A 54 7.03 7.34 -15.03
N PRO A 55 6.57 8.43 -14.40
CA PRO A 55 7.41 9.21 -13.52
C PRO A 55 7.86 8.37 -12.32
N VAL A 56 9.17 8.34 -12.08
CA VAL A 56 9.75 7.75 -10.88
C VAL A 56 9.71 8.79 -9.78
N TYR A 57 9.11 8.43 -8.63
CA TYR A 57 9.07 9.27 -7.45
C TYR A 57 10.01 8.73 -6.39
N GLU A 58 10.91 9.56 -5.89
CA GLU A 58 11.60 9.28 -4.64
C GLU A 58 10.66 9.56 -3.47
N LEU A 59 10.42 8.54 -2.65
CA LEU A 59 9.54 8.65 -1.50
C LEU A 59 10.35 9.04 -0.26
N GLU A 60 9.92 10.08 0.43
CA GLU A 60 10.47 10.44 1.73
C GLU A 60 10.26 9.30 2.73
N PRO A 61 11.30 8.94 3.52
CA PRO A 61 11.16 7.96 4.59
C PRO A 61 10.02 8.34 5.54
N GLN A 62 9.05 7.44 5.71
CA GLN A 62 7.95 7.68 6.64
C GLN A 62 8.36 7.34 8.07
N ASP A 63 7.86 8.12 9.04
CA ASP A 63 8.06 7.84 10.46
C ASP A 63 7.37 6.53 10.86
N ARG A 64 8.13 5.63 11.49
CA ARG A 64 7.66 4.33 11.96
C ARG A 64 6.63 4.44 13.09
N THR A 65 6.54 5.58 13.77
CA THR A 65 5.53 5.82 14.82
C THR A 65 4.10 5.77 14.25
N LEU A 66 3.92 6.07 12.95
CA LEU A 66 2.62 6.02 12.27
C LEU A 66 1.98 4.62 12.30
N LEU A 67 2.79 3.56 12.38
CA LEU A 67 2.32 2.17 12.49
C LEU A 67 1.67 1.85 13.85
N HIS A 68 1.66 2.81 14.78
CA HIS A 68 1.11 2.66 16.12
C HIS A 68 -0.09 3.59 16.38
N TYR A 69 -0.46 4.44 15.42
CA TYR A 69 -1.60 5.34 15.53
C TYR A 69 -2.94 4.61 15.56
N ASN A 70 -3.77 4.87 16.57
CA ASN A 70 -5.19 4.51 16.51
C ASN A 70 -5.95 5.38 15.48
N LEU A 71 -7.17 4.98 15.15
CA LEU A 71 -7.98 5.64 14.11
C LEU A 71 -8.13 7.17 14.31
N PRO A 72 -8.40 7.70 15.53
CA PRO A 72 -8.40 9.14 15.77
C PRO A 72 -7.03 9.83 15.58
N GLN A 73 -5.92 9.17 15.88
CA GLN A 73 -4.57 9.69 15.65
C GLN A 73 -4.23 9.72 14.16
N ALA A 74 -4.54 8.63 13.43
CA ALA A 74 -4.34 8.53 11.99
C ALA A 74 -5.16 9.56 11.21
N SER A 75 -6.43 9.73 11.57
CA SER A 75 -7.32 10.73 10.95
C SER A 75 -6.78 12.16 11.13
N ARG A 76 -6.36 12.53 12.34
CA ARG A 76 -5.77 13.87 12.60
C ARG A 76 -4.49 14.10 11.81
N TYR A 77 -3.61 13.09 11.74
CA TYR A 77 -2.37 13.18 10.96
C TYR A 77 -2.64 13.39 9.47
N LEU A 78 -3.58 12.62 8.88
CA LEU A 78 -3.93 12.75 7.46
C LEU A 78 -4.59 14.11 7.16
N CYS A 79 -5.51 14.56 8.01
CA CYS A 79 -6.12 15.89 7.85
C CYS A 79 -5.08 17.02 7.95
N ALA A 80 -4.09 16.90 8.82
CA ALA A 80 -3.02 17.89 8.93
C ALA A 80 -2.11 17.88 7.68
N LYS A 81 -1.79 16.69 7.14
CA LYS A 81 -0.93 16.53 5.96
C LYS A 81 -1.61 16.96 4.65
N SER A 82 -2.94 16.84 4.54
CA SER A 82 -3.69 17.24 3.34
C SER A 82 -3.89 18.76 3.18
N HIS A 83 -3.47 19.54 4.18
CA HIS A 83 -3.56 21.01 4.19
C HIS A 83 -2.18 21.70 4.17
N SER A 84 -1.12 20.96 3.82
CA SER A 84 0.25 21.47 3.58
C SER A 84 0.67 21.12 2.17
#